data_AF-A0A3D8RXL0-F1
#
_entry.id   AF-A0A3D8RXL0-F1
#
_cell.length_a   1.000
_cell.length_b   1.000
_cell.length_c   1.000
_cell.angle_alpha   90.00
_cell.angle_beta   90.00
_cell.angle_gamma   90.00
#
_symmetry.space_group_name_H-M   'P 1'
#
loop_
_entity.id
_entity.type
_entity.pdbx_description
1 polymer ?
#
loop_
_entity_poly.entity_id
_entity_poly.type
_entity_poly.pdbx_seq_one_letter_code
_entity_poly.pdbx_strand_id
1 'polypeptide(L)'
;MDPTAGWYKGMTLTDMKEARKAVRERARIYNKPFRVIKACARNWTTECISGPSCPYRVRIICSRSKGPENGRMILSEFNPQHLCTVDGTMNPEAQPAASLEQQQPLPQMTDADPGVGEPPRQRAERAVVACEPCKRSKVRCSGINPCEPCIARRAQCVFLGAEKLVVIPERYLRMLEDRYAATSMNQIDPADRSFPEHEESHAPPSTNAS
;
A
#
# COMPACT_ATOMS: atom_id res chain seq x y z
N MET A 1 10.92 -27.23 -6.82
CA MET A 1 9.81 -27.50 -5.88
C MET A 1 9.55 -26.24 -5.07
N ASP A 2 8.29 -25.88 -4.83
CA ASP A 2 7.94 -24.69 -4.05
C ASP A 2 8.40 -24.87 -2.59
N PRO A 3 9.35 -24.06 -2.07
CA PRO A 3 9.94 -24.21 -0.73
C PRO A 3 8.94 -23.93 0.41
N THR A 4 7.77 -23.42 0.06
CA THR A 4 6.68 -23.12 0.99
C THR A 4 5.41 -23.91 0.62
N ALA A 5 5.55 -24.96 -0.19
CA ALA A 5 4.47 -25.90 -0.44
C ALA A 5 3.96 -26.48 0.88
N GLY A 6 2.64 -26.46 1.07
CA GLY A 6 1.99 -26.96 2.29
C GLY A 6 2.07 -26.02 3.49
N TRP A 7 2.58 -24.79 3.34
CA TRP A 7 2.47 -23.79 4.40
C TRP A 7 1.02 -23.34 4.57
N TYR A 8 0.57 -23.25 5.82
CA TYR A 8 -0.76 -22.75 6.17
C TYR A 8 -0.70 -21.94 7.47
N LYS A 9 -1.71 -21.10 7.67
CA LYS A 9 -1.83 -20.28 8.88
C LYS A 9 -1.91 -21.17 10.13
N GLY A 10 -1.03 -20.93 11.10
CA GLY A 10 -0.92 -21.71 12.34
C GLY A 10 0.15 -22.79 12.29
N MET A 11 0.77 -23.05 11.14
CA MET A 11 1.88 -23.99 11.03
C MET A 11 3.05 -23.55 11.93
N THR A 12 3.67 -24.53 12.60
CA THR A 12 4.90 -24.31 13.36
C THR A 12 6.12 -24.54 12.48
N LEU A 13 7.13 -23.70 12.67
CA LEU A 13 8.40 -23.70 11.96
C LEU A 13 9.52 -23.88 12.99
N THR A 14 10.56 -24.58 12.56
CA THR A 14 11.74 -24.93 13.34
C THR A 14 12.59 -23.71 13.66
N ASP A 15 12.90 -22.90 12.63
CA ASP A 15 13.79 -21.74 12.73
C ASP A 15 13.28 -20.56 11.90
N MET A 16 13.37 -19.37 12.48
CA MET A 16 13.12 -18.10 11.83
C MET A 16 14.04 -17.86 10.63
N LYS A 17 15.30 -18.31 10.70
CA LYS A 17 16.27 -18.15 9.60
C LYS A 17 15.87 -18.99 8.40
N GLU A 18 15.51 -20.24 8.62
CA GLU A 18 15.02 -21.17 7.60
C GLU A 18 13.72 -20.65 6.98
N ALA A 19 12.79 -20.20 7.82
CA ALA A 19 11.52 -19.65 7.35
C ALA A 19 11.70 -18.42 6.45
N ARG A 20 12.58 -17.49 6.83
CA ARG A 20 12.91 -16.32 5.99
C ARG A 20 13.54 -16.74 4.66
N LYS A 21 14.41 -17.77 4.68
CA LYS A 21 15.03 -18.31 3.47
C LYS A 21 13.98 -18.88 2.52
N ALA A 22 13.05 -19.68 3.04
CA ALA A 22 11.96 -20.28 2.25
C ALA A 22 11.08 -19.20 1.60
N VAL A 23 10.69 -18.17 2.34
CA VAL A 23 9.86 -17.07 1.79
C VAL A 23 10.59 -16.28 0.71
N ARG A 24 11.89 -15.98 0.90
CA ARG A 24 12.71 -15.32 -0.13
C ARG A 24 12.86 -16.17 -1.39
N GLU A 25 13.07 -17.47 -1.21
CA GLU A 25 13.23 -18.40 -2.32
C GLU A 25 11.92 -18.55 -3.10
N ARG A 26 10.77 -18.65 -2.41
CA ARG A 26 9.44 -18.61 -3.05
C ARG A 26 9.29 -17.34 -3.90
N ALA A 27 9.58 -16.17 -3.33
CA ALA A 27 9.46 -14.90 -4.05
C ALA A 27 10.36 -14.83 -5.29
N ARG A 28 11.57 -15.41 -5.23
CA ARG A 28 12.48 -15.53 -6.37
C ARG A 28 11.88 -16.42 -7.47
N ILE A 29 11.37 -17.59 -7.11
CA ILE A 29 10.78 -18.55 -8.07
C ILE A 29 9.61 -17.94 -8.84
N TYR A 30 8.72 -17.21 -8.17
CA TYR A 30 7.55 -16.60 -8.80
C TYR A 30 7.77 -15.17 -9.31
N ASN A 31 9.01 -14.65 -9.22
CA ASN A 31 9.35 -13.27 -9.52
C ASN A 31 8.40 -12.24 -8.85
N LYS A 32 8.02 -12.48 -7.60
CA LYS A 32 7.09 -11.63 -6.85
C LYS A 32 7.84 -10.95 -5.70
N PRO A 33 8.40 -9.75 -5.91
CA PRO A 33 9.20 -9.11 -4.88
C PRO A 33 8.31 -8.59 -3.74
N PHE A 34 8.87 -8.61 -2.54
CA PHE A 34 8.23 -8.14 -1.31
C PHE A 34 9.15 -7.24 -0.52
N ARG A 35 8.57 -6.42 0.35
CA ARG A 35 9.29 -5.62 1.35
C ARG A 35 9.09 -6.21 2.74
N VAL A 36 10.09 -6.03 3.59
CA VAL A 36 10.03 -6.45 5.00
C VAL A 36 9.57 -5.26 5.83
N ILE A 37 8.40 -5.38 6.47
CA ILE A 37 7.82 -4.31 7.32
C ILE A 37 8.32 -4.42 8.76
N LYS A 38 8.56 -5.65 9.21
CA LYS A 38 9.05 -5.91 10.56
C LYS A 38 10.08 -7.02 10.52
N ALA A 39 11.24 -6.79 11.12
CA ALA A 39 12.29 -7.79 11.25
C ALA A 39 12.93 -7.74 12.65
N CYS A 40 12.50 -8.64 13.52
CA CYS A 40 13.21 -8.93 14.75
C CYS A 40 13.26 -10.45 14.99
N ALA A 41 13.95 -10.88 16.05
CA ALA A 41 14.08 -12.30 16.40
C ALA A 41 12.71 -12.98 16.67
N ARG A 42 11.70 -12.21 17.09
CA ARG A 42 10.39 -12.74 17.51
C ARG A 42 9.24 -12.43 16.57
N ASN A 43 9.44 -11.59 15.56
CA ASN A 43 8.39 -11.16 14.66
C ASN A 43 9.02 -10.75 13.34
N TRP A 44 8.56 -11.39 12.27
CA TRP A 44 8.96 -11.08 10.92
C TRP A 44 7.72 -10.98 10.03
N THR A 45 7.55 -9.83 9.37
CA THR A 45 6.38 -9.56 8.53
C THR A 45 6.81 -9.02 7.18
N THR A 46 6.22 -9.56 6.12
CA THR A 46 6.40 -9.10 4.74
C THR A 46 5.08 -8.62 4.14
N GLU A 47 5.21 -7.71 3.18
CA GLU A 47 4.12 -7.20 2.34
C GLU A 47 4.62 -7.05 0.91
N CYS A 48 3.70 -6.99 -0.06
CA CYS A 48 4.08 -6.74 -1.44
C CYS A 48 4.70 -5.35 -1.62
N ILE A 49 5.62 -5.21 -2.57
CA ILE A 49 6.20 -3.90 -2.94
C ILE A 49 5.14 -2.97 -3.52
N SER A 50 4.20 -3.50 -4.31
CA SER A 50 3.10 -2.74 -4.93
C SER A 50 2.20 -2.03 -3.92
N GLY A 51 2.28 -2.42 -2.64
CA GLY A 51 1.63 -1.72 -1.54
C GLY A 51 0.34 -2.41 -1.07
N PRO A 52 -0.52 -1.66 -0.37
CA PRO A 52 -1.62 -2.21 0.42
C PRO A 52 -2.73 -2.90 -0.38
N SER A 53 -2.87 -2.54 -1.66
CA SER A 53 -3.86 -3.14 -2.57
C SER A 53 -3.55 -4.60 -2.92
N CYS A 54 -2.33 -5.07 -2.68
CA CYS A 54 -1.96 -6.46 -2.91
C CYS A 54 -2.19 -7.29 -1.64
N PRO A 55 -2.92 -8.42 -1.72
CA PRO A 55 -3.27 -9.22 -0.55
C PRO A 55 -2.09 -10.04 0.00
N TYR A 56 -0.94 -10.02 -0.66
CA TYR A 56 0.24 -10.75 -0.22
C TYR A 56 0.72 -10.28 1.16
N ARG A 57 0.77 -11.21 2.10
CA ARG A 57 1.26 -10.96 3.46
C ARG A 57 1.73 -12.26 4.10
N VAL A 58 2.95 -12.25 4.61
CA VAL A 58 3.49 -13.37 5.41
C VAL A 58 3.95 -12.83 6.75
N ARG A 59 3.42 -13.40 7.83
CA ARG A 59 3.77 -13.02 9.20
C ARG A 59 4.15 -14.24 10.01
N ILE A 60 5.38 -14.20 10.53
CA ILE A 60 5.96 -15.26 11.34
C ILE A 60 6.26 -14.67 12.72
N ILE A 61 5.74 -15.29 13.77
CA ILE A 61 5.91 -14.84 15.15
C ILE A 61 6.48 -15.96 16.00
N CYS A 62 7.29 -15.60 16.98
CA CYS A 62 7.68 -16.54 18.03
C CYS A 62 6.54 -16.67 19.03
N SER A 63 6.12 -17.89 19.31
CA SER A 63 5.08 -18.20 20.28
C SER A 63 5.49 -17.72 21.68
N ARG A 64 4.54 -17.11 22.39
CA ARG A 64 4.68 -16.73 23.80
C ARG A 64 3.86 -17.62 24.73
N SER A 65 3.38 -18.76 24.24
CA SER A 65 2.55 -19.67 25.05
C SER A 65 3.33 -20.21 26.24
N LYS A 66 2.68 -20.30 27.41
CA LYS A 66 3.20 -21.02 28.58
C LYS A 66 2.99 -22.52 28.35
N GLY A 67 3.82 -23.13 27.51
CA GLY A 67 3.72 -24.55 27.16
C GLY A 67 4.94 -25.06 26.39
N PRO A 68 4.95 -26.32 25.95
CA PRO A 68 6.06 -26.92 25.19
C PRO A 68 6.29 -26.27 23.82
N GLU A 69 5.38 -25.40 23.39
CA GLU A 69 5.48 -24.62 22.16
C GLU A 69 6.11 -23.23 22.37
N ASN A 70 6.51 -22.90 23.60
CA ASN A 70 7.23 -21.65 23.89
C ASN A 70 8.51 -21.58 23.05
N GLY A 71 8.75 -20.45 22.41
CA GLY A 71 9.94 -20.26 21.58
C GLY A 71 9.81 -20.81 20.14
N ARG A 72 8.77 -21.60 19.82
CA ARG A 72 8.54 -22.06 18.44
C ARG A 72 8.11 -20.92 17.53
N MET A 73 8.46 -21.01 16.26
CA MET A 73 8.04 -20.03 15.26
C MET A 73 6.69 -20.46 14.68
N ILE A 74 5.74 -19.54 14.60
CA ILE A 74 4.38 -19.79 14.11
C ILE A 74 4.12 -18.88 12.93
N LEU A 75 3.60 -19.46 11.86
CA LEU A 75 3.11 -18.74 10.69
C LEU A 75 1.73 -18.14 11.01
N SER A 76 1.72 -16.97 11.64
CA SER A 76 0.50 -16.28 12.09
C SER A 76 -0.38 -15.79 10.93
N GLU A 77 0.20 -15.50 9.78
CA GLU A 77 -0.49 -15.06 8.58
C GLU A 77 0.26 -15.54 7.36
N PHE A 78 -0.44 -16.14 6.42
CA PHE A 78 0.14 -16.63 5.17
C PHE A 78 -0.87 -16.43 4.05
N ASN A 79 -0.66 -15.36 3.29
CA ASN A 79 -1.32 -15.13 2.02
C ASN A 79 -0.23 -14.96 0.95
N PRO A 80 0.09 -16.03 0.20
CA PRO A 80 1.11 -15.98 -0.84
C PRO A 80 0.57 -15.42 -2.17
N GLN A 81 -0.72 -15.11 -2.27
CA GLN A 81 -1.33 -14.66 -3.51
C GLN A 81 -1.00 -13.19 -3.78
N HIS A 82 -0.54 -12.92 -5.00
CA HIS A 82 -0.36 -11.57 -5.52
C HIS A 82 -1.44 -11.28 -6.55
N LEU A 83 -2.11 -10.14 -6.43
CA LEU A 83 -3.02 -9.62 -7.46
C LEU A 83 -2.34 -8.59 -8.39
N CYS A 84 -1.09 -8.25 -8.10
CA CYS A 84 -0.28 -7.34 -8.91
C CYS A 84 0.66 -8.10 -9.85
N THR A 85 0.98 -7.49 -10.98
CA THR A 85 2.10 -7.89 -11.83
C THR A 85 3.43 -7.46 -11.20
N VAL A 86 4.54 -7.86 -11.82
CA VAL A 86 5.90 -7.54 -11.36
C VAL A 86 6.22 -6.04 -11.46
N ASP A 87 5.53 -5.33 -12.36
CA ASP A 87 5.70 -3.90 -12.63
C ASP A 87 4.81 -3.00 -11.76
N GLY A 88 4.09 -3.58 -10.79
CA GLY A 88 3.17 -2.82 -9.93
C GLY A 88 1.87 -2.40 -10.62
N THR A 89 1.68 -2.74 -11.90
CA THR A 89 0.39 -2.63 -12.56
C THR A 89 -0.55 -3.71 -12.01
N MET A 90 -1.79 -3.32 -11.70
CA MET A 90 -2.81 -4.30 -11.34
C MET A 90 -3.03 -5.21 -12.55
N ASN A 91 -3.00 -6.53 -12.38
CA ASN A 91 -3.43 -7.41 -13.46
C ASN A 91 -4.97 -7.44 -13.43
N PRO A 92 -5.68 -6.86 -14.42
CA PRO A 92 -7.14 -6.98 -14.47
C PRO A 92 -7.59 -8.42 -14.82
N GLU A 93 -6.68 -9.27 -15.31
CA GLU A 93 -6.98 -10.57 -15.89
C GLU A 93 -6.67 -11.76 -14.97
N ALA A 94 -6.63 -11.53 -13.64
CA ALA A 94 -6.68 -12.61 -12.65
C ALA A 94 -8.15 -12.92 -12.26
N GLN A 95 -9.04 -12.97 -13.25
CA GLN A 95 -10.33 -13.64 -13.10
C GLN A 95 -10.11 -15.12 -13.43
N PRO A 96 -10.57 -16.08 -12.62
CA PRO A 96 -10.51 -17.48 -13.00
C PRO A 96 -11.36 -17.67 -14.25
N ALA A 97 -10.72 -18.12 -15.33
CA ALA A 97 -11.39 -18.66 -16.51
C ALA A 97 -12.11 -19.96 -16.11
N ALA A 98 -13.29 -19.82 -15.52
CA ALA A 98 -14.28 -20.87 -15.44
C ALA A 98 -15.41 -20.48 -16.38
N SER A 99 -15.33 -20.99 -17.60
CA SER A 99 -16.44 -20.99 -18.55
C SER A 99 -16.54 -22.39 -19.14
N LEU A 100 -17.79 -22.82 -19.35
CA LEU A 100 -18.30 -24.09 -19.91
C LEU A 100 -18.37 -25.23 -18.88
N GLU A 101 -19.50 -25.86 -18.53
CA GLU A 101 -20.89 -26.03 -19.01
C GLU A 101 -21.74 -26.28 -17.73
N GLN A 102 -23.04 -26.03 -17.57
CA GLN A 102 -24.22 -26.45 -18.33
C GLN A 102 -25.38 -25.47 -18.06
N GLN A 103 -26.12 -25.14 -19.13
CA GLN A 103 -27.46 -24.57 -19.02
C GLN A 103 -28.42 -25.63 -18.46
N GLN A 104 -29.12 -25.32 -17.37
CA GLN A 104 -30.35 -26.02 -16.97
C GLN A 104 -31.51 -25.02 -16.81
N PRO A 105 -32.76 -25.41 -17.15
CA PRO A 105 -33.87 -24.48 -17.29
C PRO A 105 -34.44 -24.01 -15.95
N LEU A 106 -34.95 -22.77 -15.95
CA LEU A 106 -35.71 -22.15 -14.86
C LEU A 106 -36.94 -22.98 -14.44
N PRO A 107 -37.18 -23.16 -13.13
CA PRO A 107 -38.52 -23.21 -12.58
C PRO A 107 -38.96 -21.83 -12.07
N GLN A 108 -40.21 -21.50 -12.36
CA GLN A 108 -40.89 -20.25 -12.04
C GLN A 108 -41.52 -20.27 -10.63
N MET A 109 -41.77 -19.06 -10.11
CA MET A 109 -42.71 -18.67 -9.03
C MET A 109 -42.23 -18.94 -7.57
N THR A 110 -42.43 -18.11 -6.54
CA THR A 110 -43.49 -17.12 -6.19
C THR A 110 -42.97 -16.01 -5.24
N ASP A 111 -43.86 -15.07 -4.93
CA ASP A 111 -43.78 -13.72 -4.33
C ASP A 111 -43.23 -13.51 -2.90
N ALA A 112 -42.88 -12.23 -2.66
CA ALA A 112 -42.84 -11.43 -1.41
C ALA A 112 -41.62 -11.49 -0.45
N ASP A 113 -40.84 -10.38 -0.39
CA ASP A 113 -40.60 -9.55 0.83
C ASP A 113 -39.66 -8.34 0.54
N PRO A 114 -39.97 -7.08 0.95
CA PRO A 114 -39.09 -5.93 0.78
C PRO A 114 -38.19 -5.73 2.01
N GLY A 115 -37.02 -6.36 2.01
CA GLY A 115 -35.98 -6.19 3.05
C GLY A 115 -34.89 -5.21 2.62
N VAL A 116 -34.86 -4.05 3.28
CA VAL A 116 -33.91 -2.94 3.15
C VAL A 116 -32.45 -3.39 3.07
N GLY A 117 -31.73 -2.85 2.08
CA GLY A 117 -30.33 -3.18 1.81
C GLY A 117 -29.35 -2.67 2.86
N GLU A 118 -28.30 -3.46 3.09
CA GLU A 118 -27.04 -2.98 3.61
C GLU A 118 -25.93 -3.61 2.75
N PRO A 119 -25.21 -2.83 1.90
CA PRO A 119 -24.08 -3.39 1.18
C PRO A 119 -23.01 -3.83 2.20
N PRO A 120 -22.27 -4.92 1.93
CA PRO A 120 -21.25 -5.40 2.83
C PRO A 120 -20.27 -4.26 3.11
N ARG A 121 -20.21 -3.85 4.38
CA ARG A 121 -19.32 -2.81 4.88
C ARG A 121 -17.91 -3.19 4.44
N GLN A 122 -17.47 -2.59 3.34
CA GLN A 122 -16.12 -2.72 2.84
C GLN A 122 -15.25 -2.33 4.02
N ARG A 123 -14.47 -3.29 4.50
CA ARG A 123 -13.59 -3.13 5.64
C ARG A 123 -12.47 -2.22 5.19
N ALA A 124 -12.77 -0.93 5.12
CA ALA A 124 -11.87 0.12 4.70
C ALA A 124 -10.62 -0.02 5.55
N GLU A 125 -9.52 -0.15 4.83
CA GLU A 125 -8.20 -0.39 5.37
C GLU A 125 -7.93 0.62 6.50
N ARG A 126 -7.75 0.10 7.72
CA ARG A 126 -7.58 0.95 8.91
C ARG A 126 -6.30 1.76 8.72
N ALA A 127 -6.42 3.07 8.50
CA ALA A 127 -5.27 3.95 8.60
C ALA A 127 -4.73 3.88 10.03
N VAL A 128 -3.49 3.41 10.20
CA VAL A 128 -2.82 3.28 11.51
C VAL A 128 -2.57 4.66 12.16
N VAL A 129 -2.70 5.74 11.38
CA VAL A 129 -2.41 7.13 11.79
C VAL A 129 -3.70 7.95 11.78
N ALA A 130 -3.95 8.71 12.85
CA ALA A 130 -5.07 9.66 12.93
C ALA A 130 -4.94 10.77 11.87
N CYS A 131 -6.05 11.22 11.30
CA CYS A 131 -6.06 12.36 10.37
C CYS A 131 -5.63 13.68 11.04
N GLU A 132 -5.15 14.62 10.24
CA GLU A 132 -4.76 16.00 10.61
C GLU A 132 -5.74 16.69 11.57
N PRO A 133 -7.06 16.80 11.26
CA PRO A 133 -7.99 17.49 12.14
C PRO A 133 -8.19 16.76 13.47
N CYS A 134 -8.17 15.42 13.49
CA CYS A 134 -8.25 14.66 14.75
C CYS A 134 -6.99 14.81 15.60
N LYS A 135 -5.81 14.86 14.97
CA LYS A 135 -4.54 15.16 15.65
C LYS A 135 -4.58 16.55 16.28
N ARG A 136 -4.96 17.58 15.52
CA ARG A 136 -5.04 18.97 15.99
C ARG A 136 -6.04 19.13 17.14
N SER A 137 -7.18 18.46 17.04
CA SER A 137 -8.23 18.49 18.07
C SER A 137 -8.04 17.50 19.21
N LYS A 138 -6.98 16.68 19.18
CA LYS A 138 -6.66 15.65 20.18
C LYS A 138 -7.81 14.68 20.48
N VAL A 139 -8.64 14.38 19.48
CA VAL A 139 -9.74 13.40 19.62
C VAL A 139 -9.39 12.07 18.97
N ARG A 140 -10.06 11.01 19.40
CA ARG A 140 -9.89 9.68 18.82
C ARG A 140 -10.38 9.67 17.36
N CYS A 141 -9.47 9.38 16.43
CA CYS A 141 -9.80 9.21 15.02
C CYS A 141 -10.31 7.80 14.76
N SER A 142 -11.38 7.67 13.95
CA SER A 142 -11.89 6.37 13.52
C SER A 142 -10.99 5.66 12.49
N GLY A 143 -10.03 6.38 11.89
CA GLY A 143 -9.07 5.83 10.93
C GLY A 143 -9.64 5.47 9.56
N ILE A 144 -10.90 5.85 9.30
CA ILE A 144 -11.55 5.80 7.98
C ILE A 144 -11.52 7.21 7.36
N ASN A 145 -11.54 7.32 6.03
CA ASN A 145 -11.59 8.60 5.31
C ASN A 145 -12.91 8.74 4.53
N PRO A 146 -13.79 9.70 4.86
CA PRO A 146 -13.67 10.68 5.95
C PRO A 146 -13.89 10.04 7.34
N CYS A 147 -13.21 10.58 8.35
CA CYS A 147 -13.29 10.07 9.71
C CYS A 147 -14.62 10.46 10.38
N GLU A 148 -15.16 9.65 11.28
CA GLU A 148 -16.45 9.91 11.95
C GLU A 148 -16.47 11.26 12.69
N PRO A 149 -15.41 11.65 13.46
CA PRO A 149 -15.29 13.01 13.99
C PRO A 149 -15.25 14.11 12.92
N CYS A 150 -14.70 13.82 11.75
CA CYS A 150 -14.56 14.77 10.64
C CYS A 150 -15.91 14.98 9.95
N ILE A 151 -16.68 13.91 9.76
CA ILE A 151 -18.06 13.94 9.25
C ILE A 151 -18.93 14.79 10.19
N ALA A 152 -18.89 14.51 11.50
CA ALA A 152 -19.66 15.23 12.50
C ALA A 152 -19.37 16.74 12.51
N ARG A 153 -18.11 17.12 12.27
CA ARG A 153 -17.65 18.52 12.26
C ARG A 153 -17.71 19.18 10.88
N ARG A 154 -18.10 18.43 9.83
CA ARG A 154 -18.02 18.85 8.42
C ARG A 154 -16.63 19.41 8.06
N ALA A 155 -15.59 18.84 8.66
CA ALA A 155 -14.21 19.27 8.47
C ALA A 155 -13.54 18.42 7.38
N GLN A 156 -12.63 19.03 6.62
CA GLN A 156 -11.86 18.32 5.60
C GLN A 156 -10.99 17.24 6.26
N CYS A 157 -11.25 15.97 5.94
CA CYS A 157 -10.51 14.85 6.48
C CYS A 157 -9.25 14.59 5.67
N VAL A 158 -8.09 15.00 6.19
CA VAL A 158 -6.80 14.80 5.53
C VAL A 158 -5.95 13.83 6.34
N PHE A 159 -5.61 12.69 5.73
CA PHE A 159 -4.57 11.80 6.24
C PHE A 159 -3.29 12.10 5.46
N LEU A 160 -2.37 12.86 6.05
CA LEU A 160 -1.02 12.97 5.51
C LEU A 160 -0.37 11.60 5.67
N GLY A 161 -0.22 10.88 4.56
CA GLY A 161 0.63 9.70 4.53
C GLY A 161 2.02 10.11 5.01
N ALA A 162 2.68 9.27 5.81
CA ALA A 162 4.09 9.49 6.12
C ALA A 162 4.82 9.67 4.79
N GLU A 163 5.38 10.86 4.56
CA GLU A 163 6.14 11.13 3.34
C GLU A 163 7.22 10.06 3.23
N LYS A 164 7.15 9.27 2.18
CA LYS A 164 8.17 8.27 1.90
C LYS A 164 9.39 9.01 1.39
N LEU A 165 10.24 9.46 2.31
CA LEU A 165 11.54 9.99 1.95
C LEU A 165 12.35 8.89 1.26
N VAL A 166 12.64 9.08 -0.03
CA VAL A 166 13.53 8.21 -0.77
C VAL A 166 14.95 8.63 -0.42
N VAL A 167 15.69 7.77 0.28
CA VAL A 167 17.11 8.01 0.57
C VAL A 167 17.92 7.74 -0.68
N ILE A 168 18.48 8.79 -1.27
CA ILE A 168 19.34 8.69 -2.44
C ILE A 168 20.80 8.86 -1.99
N PRO A 169 21.70 7.89 -2.26
CA PRO A 169 23.12 8.03 -1.93
C PRO A 169 23.75 9.21 -2.69
N GLU A 170 24.58 10.00 -2.01
CA GLU A 170 25.25 11.18 -2.60
C GLU A 170 26.02 10.84 -3.89
N ARG A 171 26.68 9.67 -3.93
CA ARG A 171 27.37 9.19 -5.15
C ARG A 171 26.46 9.10 -6.38
N TYR A 172 25.18 8.78 -6.18
CA TYR A 172 24.22 8.67 -7.27
C TYR A 172 23.81 10.05 -7.76
N LEU A 173 23.67 11.03 -6.86
CA LEU A 173 23.44 12.42 -7.22
C LEU A 173 24.62 12.98 -8.03
N ARG A 174 25.86 12.79 -7.57
CA ARG A 174 27.05 13.22 -8.33
C ARG A 174 27.13 12.57 -9.70
N MET A 175 26.88 11.26 -9.80
CA MET A 175 26.89 10.56 -11.09
C MET A 175 25.80 11.10 -12.05
N LEU A 176 24.63 11.48 -11.53
CA LEU A 176 23.59 12.12 -12.32
C LEU A 176 24.06 13.52 -12.78
N GLU A 177 24.58 14.33 -11.86
CA GLU A 177 25.12 15.66 -12.15
C GLU A 177 26.23 15.61 -13.21
N ASP A 178 27.18 14.68 -13.10
CA ASP A 178 28.27 14.47 -14.06
C ASP A 178 27.73 14.07 -15.45
N ARG A 179 26.69 13.23 -15.50
CA ARG A 179 26.04 12.84 -16.77
C ARG A 179 25.33 14.02 -17.41
N TYR A 180 24.64 14.84 -16.61
CA TYR A 180 24.05 16.09 -17.09
C TYR A 180 25.13 17.06 -17.54
N ALA A 181 26.23 17.21 -16.82
CA ALA A 181 27.35 18.07 -17.21
C ALA A 181 28.00 17.63 -18.53
N ALA A 182 28.19 16.32 -18.71
CA ALA A 182 28.72 15.75 -19.94
C ALA A 182 27.77 15.90 -21.14
N THR A 183 26.46 15.94 -20.88
CA THR A 183 25.41 16.08 -21.92
C THR A 183 25.08 17.55 -22.22
N SER A 184 25.14 18.43 -21.22
CA SER A 184 24.81 19.86 -21.30
C SER A 184 25.89 20.71 -21.98
N MET A 185 27.03 20.11 -22.35
CA MET A 185 27.97 20.70 -23.30
C MET A 185 27.44 20.73 -24.75
N ASN A 186 26.24 20.20 -25.05
CA ASN A 186 25.75 20.13 -26.43
C ASN A 186 24.30 20.55 -26.70
N GLN A 187 23.59 21.21 -25.79
CA GLN A 187 22.39 22.04 -26.11
C GLN A 187 21.80 22.70 -24.85
N ILE A 188 22.09 23.98 -24.66
CA ILE A 188 21.13 24.94 -24.11
C ILE A 188 21.10 26.06 -25.14
N ASP A 189 20.12 26.03 -26.03
CA ASP A 189 19.82 27.17 -26.88
C ASP A 189 19.45 28.36 -25.98
N PRO A 190 20.08 29.54 -26.14
CA PRO A 190 19.80 30.72 -25.33
C PRO A 190 18.40 31.34 -25.56
N ALA A 191 17.53 30.69 -26.33
CA ALA A 191 16.19 31.19 -26.69
C ALA A 191 15.10 30.93 -25.64
N ASP A 192 15.29 30.01 -24.69
CA ASP A 192 14.26 29.66 -23.69
C ASP A 192 14.49 30.31 -22.32
N ARG A 193 14.95 31.57 -22.34
CA ARG A 193 15.02 32.45 -21.16
C ARG A 193 13.83 33.40 -21.04
N SER A 194 12.72 33.12 -21.73
CA SER A 194 11.44 33.77 -21.44
C SER A 194 10.83 33.19 -20.16
N PHE A 195 11.36 33.63 -19.02
CA PHE A 195 10.55 33.72 -17.81
C PHE A 195 9.38 34.66 -18.13
N PRO A 196 8.11 34.26 -17.93
CA PRO A 196 7.04 35.22 -17.94
C PRO A 196 7.25 36.13 -16.72
N GLU A 197 7.66 37.38 -16.98
CA GLU A 197 7.49 38.46 -16.03
C GLU A 197 6.02 38.46 -15.63
N HIS A 198 5.74 38.06 -14.39
CA HIS A 198 4.49 38.42 -13.76
C HIS A 198 4.51 39.93 -13.62
N GLU A 199 3.91 40.60 -14.61
CA GLU A 199 3.68 42.04 -14.62
C GLU A 199 2.85 42.38 -13.37
N GLU A 200 3.55 42.93 -12.39
CA GLU A 200 3.00 43.40 -11.13
C GLU A 200 2.12 44.61 -11.44
N SER A 201 0.81 44.33 -11.42
CA SER A 201 -0.31 45.25 -11.48
C SER A 201 -0.01 46.62 -10.85
N HIS A 202 0.27 47.62 -11.69
CA HIS A 202 0.10 49.02 -11.34
C HIS A 202 -1.27 49.49 -11.79
N ALA A 203 -2.24 49.42 -10.88
CA ALA A 203 -3.44 50.26 -10.94
C ALA A 203 -3.19 51.48 -10.02
N PRO A 204 -3.41 52.73 -10.49
CA PRO A 204 -3.26 53.90 -9.64
C PRO A 204 -4.52 54.09 -8.78
N PRO A 205 -4.41 54.46 -7.49
CA PRO A 205 -5.52 55.09 -6.80
C PRO A 205 -5.57 56.59 -7.12
N SER A 206 -6.66 57.00 -7.76
CA SER A 206 -7.09 58.38 -7.93
C SER A 206 -7.12 59.12 -6.59
N THR A 207 -6.34 60.20 -6.48
CA THR A 207 -6.53 61.21 -5.44
C THR A 207 -7.60 62.20 -5.90
N ASN A 208 -8.82 62.07 -5.35
CA ASN A 208 -9.76 63.19 -5.28
C ASN A 208 -9.59 63.85 -3.92
N ALA A 209 -9.14 65.11 -3.92
CA ALA A 209 -9.25 66.01 -2.78
C ALA A 209 -9.43 67.44 -3.30
N SER A 210 -10.51 68.07 -2.82
CA SER A 210 -10.94 69.47 -2.94
C SER A 210 -11.66 69.90 -4.22
#